data_AF-A0A965NVX3-F1
#
_entry.id   AF-A0A965NVX3-F1
#
_cell.length_a   1.000
_cell.length_b   1.000
_cell.length_c   1.000
_cell.angle_alpha   90.00
_cell.angle_beta   90.00
_cell.angle_gamma   90.00
#
_symmetry.space_group_name_H-M   'P 1'
#
loop_
_entity.id
_entity.type
_entity.pdbx_description
1 polymer ?
#
loop_
_entity_poly.entity_id
_entity_poly.type
_entity_poly.pdbx_seq_one_letter_code
_entity_poly.pdbx_strand_id
1 'polypeptide(L)' 'YEAMITGPQSMPVFSDKTITPEEKLSIIKWIKAAEQEKNLGGATLGRVGPVTEGLLAWTFGLGLLIGIAVWLTTKAR' A
#
# COMPACT_ATOMS: atom_id res chain seq x y z
N TYR A 1 19.59 6.24 -4.66
CA TYR A 1 20.36 7.48 -4.81
C TYR A 1 20.15 8.05 -6.21
N GLU A 2 20.51 7.33 -7.27
CA GLU A 2 20.32 7.74 -8.68
C GLU A 2 18.96 8.35 -9.02
N ALA A 3 17.85 7.73 -8.59
CA ALA A 3 16.51 8.24 -8.87
C ALA A 3 16.29 9.69 -8.42
N MET A 4 16.97 10.13 -7.35
CA MET A 4 16.88 11.51 -6.86
C MET A 4 17.72 12.50 -7.68
N ILE A 5 18.77 12.02 -8.36
CA ILE A 5 19.62 12.83 -9.24
C ILE A 5 19.01 12.93 -10.62
N THR A 6 18.56 11.81 -11.18
CA THR A 6 18.08 11.75 -12.56
C THR A 6 16.63 12.19 -12.71
N GLY A 7 15.81 12.07 -11.66
CA GLY A 7 14.38 12.43 -11.70
C GLY A 7 13.62 11.71 -12.83
N PRO A 8 13.55 10.37 -12.82
CA PRO A 8 12.92 9.64 -13.92
C PRO A 8 11.41 9.91 -14.01
N GLN A 9 10.86 9.88 -15.23
CA GLN A 9 9.44 10.12 -15.52
C GLN A 9 8.95 11.48 -14.99
N SER A 10 7.94 11.49 -14.11
CA SER A 10 7.36 12.69 -13.49
C SER A 10 8.02 13.05 -12.16
N MET A 11 9.09 12.35 -11.76
CA MET A 11 9.82 12.64 -10.53
C MET A 11 10.70 13.90 -10.73
N PRO A 12 10.61 14.90 -9.85
CA PRO A 12 11.47 16.08 -9.95
C PRO A 12 12.93 15.72 -9.63
N VAL A 13 13.86 16.48 -10.20
CA VAL A 13 15.30 16.36 -9.91
C VAL A 13 15.61 17.05 -8.57
N PHE A 14 16.31 16.34 -7.68
CA PHE A 14 16.74 16.87 -6.39
C PHE A 14 18.22 17.24 -6.42
N SER A 15 18.51 18.52 -6.68
CA SER A 15 19.88 19.05 -6.70
C SER A 15 20.51 19.09 -5.31
N ASP A 16 21.85 19.06 -5.24
CA ASP A 16 22.59 19.15 -3.96
C ASP A 16 22.46 20.51 -3.26
N LYS A 17 21.95 21.52 -3.97
CA LYS A 17 21.61 22.83 -3.38
C LYS A 17 20.29 22.81 -2.62
N THR A 18 19.41 21.87 -2.94
CA THR A 18 18.07 21.73 -2.33
C THR A 18 18.06 20.65 -1.27
N ILE A 19 18.71 19.51 -1.54
CA ILE A 19 18.84 18.39 -0.62
C ILE A 19 20.30 17.94 -0.66
N THR A 20 21.00 18.08 0.46
CA THR A 20 22.42 17.71 0.57
C THR A 20 22.61 16.19 0.43
N PRO A 21 23.80 15.72 0.03
CA PRO A 21 24.07 14.28 -0.10
C PRO A 21 23.76 13.47 1.16
N GLU A 22 24.03 14.03 2.35
CA GLU A 22 23.73 13.40 3.65
C GLU A 22 22.23 13.26 3.90
N GLU A 23 21.44 14.28 3.54
CA GLU A 23 19.98 14.22 3.61
C GLU A 23 19.41 13.19 2.62
N LYS A 24 19.97 13.10 1.40
CA LYS A 24 19.57 12.06 0.44
C LYS A 24 19.76 10.65 1.00
N LEU A 25 20.90 10.39 1.64
CA LEU A 25 21.18 9.11 2.29
C LEU A 25 20.24 8.84 3.46
N SER A 26 19.91 9.87 4.24
CA SER A 26 18.99 9.78 5.36
C SER A 26 17.56 9.44 4.90
N ILE A 27 17.09 10.05 3.81
CA ILE A 27 15.80 9.74 3.18
C ILE A 27 15.78 8.28 2.72
N ILE A 28 16.83 7.81 2.04
CA ILE A 28 16.93 6.41 1.59
C ILE A 28 16.87 5.45 2.79
N LYS A 29 17.58 5.76 3.87
CA LYS A 29 17.57 4.96 5.10
C LYS A 29 16.17 4.89 5.71
N TRP A 30 15.45 6.01 5.75
CA TRP A 30 14.08 6.05 6.25
C TRP A 30 13.14 5.22 5.37
N ILE A 31 13.21 5.34 4.04
CA ILE A 31 12.39 4.55 3.11
C ILE A 31 12.64 3.06 3.34
N LYS A 32 13.90 2.64 3.45
CA LYS A 32 14.25 1.23 3.69
C LYS A 32 13.75 0.72 5.03
N ALA A 33 13.79 1.55 6.07
CA ALA A 33 13.22 1.19 7.37
C ALA A 33 11.69 1.04 7.29
N ALA A 34 11.00 1.95 6.60
CA ALA A 34 9.55 1.91 6.42
C ALA A 34 9.08 0.71 5.57
N GLU A 35 9.83 0.33 4.52
CA GLU A 35 9.57 -0.87 3.71
C GLU A 35 9.69 -2.17 4.53
N GLN A 36 10.60 -2.20 5.51
CA GLN A 36 10.84 -3.36 6.37
C GLN A 36 9.97 -3.39 7.63
N GLU A 37 9.22 -2.32 7.90
CA GLU A 37 8.38 -2.22 9.07
C GLU A 37 7.28 -3.28 9.04
N LYS A 38 7.14 -4.01 10.16
CA LYS A 38 6.12 -5.04 10.26
C LYS A 38 4.73 -4.41 10.30
N ASN A 39 3.85 -4.98 9.50
CA ASN A 39 2.45 -4.60 9.48
C ASN A 39 1.72 -5.04 10.76
N LEU A 40 1.13 -4.08 11.48
CA LEU A 40 0.40 -4.33 12.73
C LEU A 40 -1.11 -4.57 12.51
N GLY A 41 -1.66 -4.24 11.34
CA GLY A 41 -3.10 -4.19 11.04
C GLY A 41 -3.71 -5.38 10.28
N GLY A 42 -3.15 -6.58 10.40
CA GLY A 42 -3.61 -7.74 9.62
C GLY A 42 -3.12 -7.70 8.16
N ALA A 43 -3.94 -8.14 7.21
CA ALA A 43 -3.57 -8.17 5.80
C ALA A 43 -3.54 -6.75 5.21
N THR A 44 -2.36 -6.27 4.78
CA THR A 44 -2.17 -4.86 4.40
C THR A 44 -2.40 -4.53 2.95
N LEU A 45 -2.68 -5.53 2.11
CA LEU A 45 -3.00 -5.36 0.69
C LEU A 45 -1.99 -4.47 -0.08
N GLY A 46 -0.76 -4.33 0.43
CA GLY A 46 0.28 -3.47 -0.15
C GLY A 46 0.30 -2.01 0.32
N ARG A 47 -0.38 -1.65 1.42
CA ARG A 47 -0.46 -0.27 1.96
C ARG A 47 -1.02 0.73 0.94
N VAL A 48 -1.86 0.23 0.03
CA VAL A 48 -2.55 0.97 -1.05
C VAL A 48 -3.60 1.96 -0.51
N GLY A 49 -4.04 1.76 0.73
CA GLY A 49 -4.90 2.69 1.46
C GLY A 49 -6.36 2.28 1.54
N PRO A 50 -7.19 3.10 2.21
CA PRO A 50 -8.50 2.70 2.70
C PRO A 50 -9.53 2.47 1.59
N VAL A 51 -9.35 3.06 0.41
CA VAL A 51 -10.31 2.92 -0.70
C VAL A 51 -10.28 1.50 -1.27
N THR A 52 -9.09 1.02 -1.61
CA THR A 52 -8.86 -0.34 -2.12
C THR A 52 -9.15 -1.39 -1.06
N GLU A 53 -8.74 -1.15 0.19
CA GLU A 53 -9.07 -2.03 1.32
C GLU A 53 -10.58 -2.10 1.56
N GLY A 54 -11.27 -0.95 1.52
CA GLY A 54 -12.71 -0.86 1.67
C GLY A 54 -13.48 -1.55 0.55
N LEU A 55 -13.04 -1.40 -0.70
CA LEU A 55 -13.65 -2.09 -1.84
C LEU A 55 -13.54 -3.60 -1.69
N LEU A 56 -12.37 -4.12 -1.28
CA LEU A 56 -12.18 -5.55 -1.05
C LEU A 56 -13.03 -6.04 0.12
N ALA A 57 -13.01 -5.34 1.25
CA ALA A 57 -13.82 -5.68 2.42
C ALA A 57 -15.32 -5.68 2.09
N TRP A 58 -15.80 -4.71 1.31
CA TRP A 58 -17.19 -4.64 0.87
C TRP A 58 -17.55 -5.79 -0.08
N THR A 59 -16.70 -6.06 -1.06
CA THR A 59 -16.97 -7.11 -2.07
C THR A 59 -16.99 -8.49 -1.43
N PHE A 60 -15.99 -8.82 -0.60
CA PHE A 60 -15.96 -10.09 0.12
C PHE A 60 -17.01 -10.16 1.23
N GLY A 61 -17.25 -9.06 1.93
CA GLY A 61 -18.28 -8.97 2.96
C GLY A 61 -19.67 -9.28 2.41
N LEU A 62 -20.10 -8.53 1.38
CA LEU A 62 -21.39 -8.78 0.74
C LEU A 62 -21.43 -10.10 0.00
N GLY A 63 -20.37 -10.45 -0.73
CA GLY A 63 -20.28 -11.72 -1.45
C GLY A 63 -20.43 -12.92 -0.52
N LEU A 64 -19.81 -12.87 0.66
CA LEU A 64 -19.94 -13.91 1.68
C LEU A 64 -21.36 -13.99 2.24
N LEU A 65 -21.97 -12.85 2.60
CA LEU A 65 -23.34 -12.81 3.12
C LEU A 65 -24.35 -13.38 2.11
N ILE A 66 -24.23 -13.00 0.83
CA ILE A 66 -25.06 -13.54 -0.24
C ILE A 66 -24.83 -15.04 -0.40
N GLY A 67 -23.57 -15.49 -0.41
CA GLY A 67 -23.23 -16.90 -0.51
C GLY A 67 -23.83 -17.75 0.62
N ILE A 68 -23.78 -17.25 1.85
CA ILE A 68 -24.42 -17.90 3.02
C ILE A 68 -25.94 -17.96 2.84
N ALA A 69 -26.58 -16.88 2.41
CA ALA A 69 -28.03 -16.84 2.22
C ALA A 69 -28.49 -17.86 1.16
N VAL A 70 -27.78 -17.95 0.03
CA VAL A 70 -28.05 -18.92 -1.02
C VAL A 70 -27.86 -20.34 -0.51
N TRP A 71 -26.75 -20.62 0.18
CA TRP A 71 -26.46 -21.95 0.72
C TRP A 71 -27.55 -22.43 1.68
N LEU A 72 -27.99 -21.59 2.62
CA LEU A 72 -29.06 -21.91 3.55
C LEU A 72 -30.38 -22.21 2.82
N THR A 73 -30.73 -21.41 1.81
CA THR A 73 -31.94 -21.62 1.01
C THR A 73 -31.89 -22.95 0.24
N THR A 74 -30.73 -23.28 -0.34
CA THR A 74 -30.57 -24.56 -1.04
C THR A 74 -30.62 -25.79 -0.13
N LYS A 75 -30.20 -25.65 1.14
CA LYS A 75 -30.27 -26.74 2.13
C LYS A 75 -31.66 -26.93 2.75
N ALA A 76 -32.51 -25.90 2.70
CA ALA A 76 -33.86 -25.93 3.24
C ALA A 76 -34.88 -26.57 2.28
N ARG A 77 -34.49 -26.81 1.03
CA ARG A 77 -35.23 -27.59 0.04
C ARG A 77 -34.83 -29.06 0.11
#